data_AF-A0A087HLM0-F1
#
_entry.id   AF-A0A087HLM0-F1
#
_cell.length_a   1.000
_cell.length_b   1.000
_cell.length_c   1.000
_cell.angle_alpha   90.00
_cell.angle_beta   90.00
_cell.angle_gamma   90.00
#
_symmetry.space_group_name_H-M   'P 1'
#
loop_
_entity.id
_entity.type
_entity.pdbx_description
1 polymer ?
#
loop_
_entity_poly.entity_id
_entity_poly.type
_entity_poly.pdbx_seq_one_letter_code
_entity_poly.pdbx_strand_id
1 'polypeptide(L)'
;MISLHSSAIKASLHCSVSFSAKSLIRLPFTGKRDLSVVSASGKPPLSSNNDSRRISSQVGESFFRSVLGQMESVYLNRNPTPKSVLELVRSVDGNEQLCYDHLAFRTFGIGGYGIDSLASFFLDYGYTPMDELRFPAKKLRALWFAPPNDGSDVPCGSGVNGPLPRVFISELLVEQMSSQAQDVIRKYTEASPGGKKYAAMSSALGSLPWEKPLSTEFEQLASESEYAAWTLVNGYALNHVTISVHRLKSHLNKIKKLNQFLEEKGFKLNSEGGVLKVSPDGGLQQSSTVADSISFKFSDGVVKSIPCSYIEFAERLVLPLYQNVPENEIQESHRRDGFEVGNADKIFESTYQDQLSRRTG
;
A
#
# COMPACT_ATOMS: atom_id res chain seq x y z
N MET A 1 -21.91 75.62 19.64
CA MET A 1 -22.84 74.54 20.02
C MET A 1 -22.05 73.41 20.63
N ILE A 2 -22.14 73.29 21.96
CA ILE A 2 -21.99 72.12 22.86
C ILE A 2 -20.79 71.17 22.57
N SER A 3 -19.62 71.20 23.25
CA SER A 3 -19.32 70.89 24.68
C SER A 3 -19.44 69.38 24.99
N LEU A 4 -18.58 68.60 25.66
CA LEU A 4 -17.38 68.75 26.50
C LEU A 4 -16.81 67.33 26.79
N HIS A 5 -15.48 67.20 27.01
CA HIS A 5 -14.78 66.36 28.03
C HIS A 5 -14.92 64.82 28.07
N SER A 6 -14.00 64.00 28.60
CA SER A 6 -12.64 64.16 29.17
C SER A 6 -12.01 62.76 29.35
N SER A 7 -10.69 62.76 29.38
CA SER A 7 -9.62 61.78 29.69
C SER A 7 -9.72 60.89 30.94
N ALA A 8 -8.98 59.76 30.91
CA ALA A 8 -7.97 59.28 31.90
C ALA A 8 -7.44 57.88 31.47
N ILE A 9 -6.20 57.66 31.01
CA ILE A 9 -4.93 57.40 31.74
C ILE A 9 -5.03 56.52 33.00
N LYS A 10 -4.45 55.29 32.94
CA LYS A 10 -3.38 54.84 33.86
C LYS A 10 -2.66 53.56 33.38
N ALA A 11 -1.34 53.66 33.35
CA ALA A 11 -0.31 52.62 33.32
C ALA A 11 -0.38 51.73 34.60
N SER A 12 0.33 50.63 34.85
CA SER A 12 1.47 49.85 34.31
C SER A 12 1.55 48.60 35.21
N LEU A 13 2.10 47.47 34.76
CA LEU A 13 3.25 46.76 35.37
C LEU A 13 3.36 45.30 34.90
N HIS A 14 4.61 44.97 34.55
CA HIS A 14 5.18 43.65 34.28
C HIS A 14 4.91 42.61 35.38
N CYS A 15 4.81 41.33 35.00
CA CYS A 15 5.76 40.30 35.46
C CYS A 15 5.62 38.98 34.66
N SER A 16 6.76 38.44 34.25
CA SER A 16 6.97 37.12 33.67
C SER A 16 7.08 36.05 34.76
N VAL A 17 6.41 34.89 34.63
CA VAL A 17 6.80 33.66 35.35
C VAL A 17 6.46 32.42 34.52
N SER A 18 7.46 31.56 34.38
CA SER A 18 7.45 30.18 33.86
C SER A 18 6.67 29.24 34.80
N PHE A 19 5.90 28.29 34.26
CA PHE A 19 5.55 27.08 35.00
C PHE A 19 5.57 25.83 34.11
N SER A 20 6.56 24.98 34.40
CA SER A 20 6.55 23.54 34.16
C SER A 20 5.70 22.87 35.24
N ALA A 21 4.80 21.95 34.86
CA ALA A 21 4.44 20.83 35.73
C ALA A 21 3.76 19.69 34.95
N LYS A 22 4.46 18.56 34.92
CA LYS A 22 3.89 17.22 34.74
C LYS A 22 2.82 16.97 35.81
N SER A 23 1.70 16.35 35.44
CA SER A 23 0.82 15.71 36.41
C SER A 23 0.50 14.28 35.98
N LEU A 24 1.10 13.34 36.71
CA LEU A 24 0.71 11.95 36.77
C LEU A 24 -0.57 11.83 37.61
N ILE A 25 -1.57 11.15 37.08
CA ILE A 25 -2.73 10.71 37.86
C ILE A 25 -2.34 9.39 38.53
N ARG A 26 -2.16 9.41 39.86
CA ARG A 26 -2.11 8.22 40.74
C ARG A 26 -3.46 8.08 41.47
N LEU A 27 -4.06 6.90 41.35
CA LEU A 27 -5.22 6.46 42.16
C LEU A 27 -4.75 5.91 43.52
N PRO A 28 -5.54 6.04 44.59
CA PRO A 28 -5.13 5.67 45.94
C PRO A 28 -5.34 4.18 46.22
N PHE A 29 -4.32 3.54 46.80
CA PHE A 29 -4.37 2.21 47.39
C PHE A 29 -4.61 2.33 48.90
N THR A 30 -5.73 1.80 49.40
CA THR A 30 -5.90 1.48 50.82
C THR A 30 -6.68 0.16 50.94
N GLY A 31 -6.13 -0.79 51.70
CA GLY A 31 -6.86 -1.99 52.12
C GLY A 31 -5.97 -3.20 52.37
N LYS A 32 -5.31 -3.24 53.53
CA LYS A 32 -4.78 -4.48 54.11
C LYS A 32 -5.95 -5.34 54.59
N ARG A 33 -5.97 -6.62 54.22
CA ARG A 33 -6.52 -7.72 55.03
C ARG A 33 -5.63 -8.94 54.87
N ASP A 34 -5.02 -9.35 55.97
CA ASP A 34 -4.36 -10.63 56.16
C ASP A 34 -5.38 -11.77 56.05
N LEU A 35 -5.02 -12.88 55.38
CA LEU A 35 -5.56 -14.21 55.67
C LEU A 35 -4.58 -15.30 55.16
N SER A 36 -3.95 -15.94 56.15
CA SER A 36 -3.52 -17.35 56.22
C SER A 36 -2.83 -18.03 55.03
N VAL A 37 -1.56 -18.40 55.27
CA VAL A 37 -0.79 -19.41 54.53
C VAL A 37 -1.38 -20.80 54.78
N VAL A 38 -1.79 -21.48 53.71
CA VAL A 38 -1.90 -22.95 53.68
C VAL A 38 -1.06 -23.44 52.51
N SER A 39 0.01 -24.14 52.84
CA SER A 39 0.88 -24.83 51.90
C SER A 39 0.13 -26.01 51.27
N ALA A 40 -0.04 -26.00 49.96
CA ALA A 40 -0.44 -27.16 49.18
C ALA A 40 0.56 -27.35 48.03
N SER A 41 1.30 -28.45 48.09
CA SER A 41 2.14 -28.93 46.99
C SER A 41 1.26 -29.28 45.79
N GLY A 42 1.41 -28.56 44.68
CA GLY A 42 0.77 -28.89 43.41
C GLY A 42 1.73 -28.55 42.27
N LYS A 43 2.06 -29.56 41.45
CA LYS A 43 2.85 -29.39 40.22
C LYS A 43 2.23 -28.31 39.31
N PRO A 44 3.02 -27.49 38.59
CA PRO A 44 2.46 -26.57 37.61
C PRO A 44 1.82 -27.37 36.46
N PRO A 45 0.65 -26.96 35.94
CA PRO A 45 0.14 -27.55 34.71
C PRO A 45 1.02 -27.11 33.55
N LEU A 46 1.56 -28.08 32.82
CA LEU A 46 2.21 -27.88 31.53
C LEU A 46 1.18 -27.41 30.49
N SER A 47 1.61 -26.44 29.68
CA SER A 47 1.16 -26.11 28.31
C SER A 47 -0.35 -25.99 28.02
N SER A 48 -0.93 -24.81 28.28
CA SER A 48 -2.18 -24.38 27.61
C SER A 48 -2.13 -22.97 27.01
N ASN A 49 -1.19 -22.12 27.47
CA ASN A 49 -1.04 -20.74 26.98
C ASN A 49 -0.31 -20.64 25.64
N ASN A 50 0.55 -21.59 25.28
CA ASN A 50 1.23 -21.59 23.98
C ASN A 50 0.30 -22.08 22.86
N ASP A 51 -0.51 -23.11 23.11
CA ASP A 51 -1.43 -23.65 22.10
C ASP A 51 -2.57 -22.68 21.80
N SER A 52 -3.13 -22.00 22.81
CA SER A 52 -4.16 -20.97 22.60
C SER A 52 -3.65 -19.75 21.84
N ARG A 53 -2.43 -19.27 22.13
CA ARG A 53 -1.79 -18.20 21.35
C ARG A 53 -1.47 -18.62 19.92
N ARG A 54 -1.02 -19.87 19.73
CA ARG A 54 -0.71 -20.43 18.41
C ARG A 54 -1.95 -20.67 17.55
N ILE A 55 -3.05 -21.12 18.14
CA ILE A 55 -4.35 -21.25 17.47
C ILE A 55 -4.90 -19.86 17.12
N SER A 56 -4.82 -18.89 18.04
CA SER A 56 -5.22 -17.51 17.78
C SER A 56 -4.40 -16.87 16.65
N SER A 57 -3.08 -17.12 16.59
CA SER A 57 -2.22 -16.59 15.53
C SER A 57 -2.51 -17.27 14.19
N GLN A 58 -2.77 -18.58 14.16
CA GLN A 58 -3.08 -19.32 12.94
C GLN A 58 -4.45 -18.94 12.36
N VAL A 59 -5.46 -18.73 13.21
CA VAL A 59 -6.78 -18.23 12.77
C VAL A 59 -6.66 -16.80 12.23
N GLY A 60 -5.86 -15.95 12.89
CA GLY A 60 -5.58 -14.60 12.43
C GLY A 60 -4.89 -14.59 11.06
N GLU A 61 -3.87 -15.42 10.86
CA GLU A 61 -3.16 -15.53 9.58
C GLU A 61 -4.08 -16.02 8.45
N SER A 62 -4.90 -17.04 8.70
CA SER A 62 -5.86 -17.55 7.71
C SER A 62 -6.88 -16.48 7.29
N PHE A 63 -7.39 -15.71 8.25
CA PHE A 63 -8.28 -14.59 7.96
C PHE A 63 -7.57 -13.51 7.14
N PHE A 64 -6.34 -13.13 7.53
CA PHE A 64 -5.54 -12.15 6.80
C PHE A 64 -5.30 -12.57 5.35
N ARG A 65 -4.86 -13.80 5.12
CA ARG A 65 -4.66 -14.36 3.77
C ARG A 65 -5.96 -14.41 2.97
N SER A 66 -7.08 -14.72 3.62
CA SER A 66 -8.40 -14.67 2.97
C SER A 66 -8.76 -13.26 2.50
N VAL A 67 -8.49 -12.23 3.31
CA VAL A 67 -8.70 -10.83 2.91
C VAL A 67 -7.80 -10.45 1.73
N LEU A 68 -6.51 -10.82 1.78
CA LEU A 68 -5.59 -10.59 0.65
C LEU A 68 -6.05 -11.31 -0.62
N GLY A 69 -6.52 -12.55 -0.50
CA GLY A 69 -7.09 -13.32 -1.60
C GLY A 69 -8.33 -12.67 -2.22
N GLN A 70 -9.16 -12.02 -1.40
CA GLN A 70 -10.29 -11.25 -1.91
C GLN A 70 -9.85 -9.97 -2.64
N MET A 71 -8.85 -9.24 -2.11
CA MET A 71 -8.26 -8.10 -2.82
C MET A 71 -7.67 -8.51 -4.17
N GLU A 72 -6.93 -9.63 -4.21
CA GLU A 72 -6.38 -10.22 -5.43
C GLU A 72 -7.50 -10.62 -6.41
N SER A 73 -8.54 -11.30 -5.92
CA SER A 73 -9.69 -11.73 -6.74
C SER A 73 -10.38 -10.54 -7.42
N VAL A 74 -10.67 -9.47 -6.67
CA VAL A 74 -11.22 -8.22 -7.21
C VAL A 74 -10.30 -7.64 -8.28
N TYR A 75 -9.00 -7.60 -8.01
CA TYR A 75 -7.99 -7.12 -8.96
C TYR A 75 -7.97 -7.96 -10.25
N LEU A 76 -7.90 -9.29 -10.17
CA LEU A 76 -7.84 -10.15 -11.36
C LEU A 76 -9.13 -10.15 -12.17
N ASN A 77 -10.29 -9.96 -11.52
CA ASN A 77 -11.58 -9.86 -12.21
C ASN A 77 -11.75 -8.56 -12.99
N ARG A 78 -11.08 -7.48 -12.55
CA ARG A 78 -11.15 -6.17 -13.21
C ARG A 78 -10.06 -5.95 -14.25
N ASN A 79 -9.02 -6.80 -14.27
CA ASN A 79 -7.81 -6.59 -15.07
C ASN A 79 -7.44 -7.89 -15.82
N PRO A 80 -7.98 -8.08 -17.04
CA PRO A 80 -7.68 -9.24 -17.88
C PRO A 80 -6.18 -9.43 -18.16
N THR A 81 -5.43 -8.34 -18.38
CA THR A 81 -3.99 -8.41 -18.70
C THR A 81 -3.19 -9.02 -17.55
N PRO A 82 -3.24 -8.50 -16.30
CA PRO A 82 -2.66 -9.17 -15.14
C PRO A 82 -3.04 -10.63 -14.98
N LYS A 83 -4.32 -10.98 -15.18
CA LYS A 83 -4.79 -12.36 -15.06
C LYS A 83 -4.12 -13.27 -16.09
N SER A 84 -4.12 -12.87 -17.36
CA SER A 84 -3.47 -13.62 -18.44
C SER A 84 -1.95 -13.72 -18.26
N VAL A 85 -1.29 -12.67 -17.77
CA VAL A 85 0.14 -12.69 -17.46
C VAL A 85 0.45 -13.71 -16.36
N LEU A 86 -0.31 -13.71 -15.26
CA LEU A 86 -0.10 -14.67 -14.16
C LEU A 86 -0.33 -16.10 -14.61
N GLU A 87 -1.39 -16.37 -15.37
CA GLU A 87 -1.68 -17.70 -15.94
C GLU A 87 -0.55 -18.16 -16.88
N LEU A 88 -0.08 -17.26 -17.76
CA LEU A 88 0.99 -17.56 -18.69
C LEU A 88 2.31 -17.85 -17.97
N VAL A 89 2.73 -17.01 -17.04
CA VAL A 89 3.98 -17.22 -16.28
C VAL A 89 3.90 -18.51 -15.48
N ARG A 90 2.77 -18.80 -14.82
CA ARG A 90 2.55 -20.08 -14.12
C ARG A 90 2.69 -21.29 -15.03
N SER A 91 2.15 -21.22 -16.25
CA SER A 91 2.22 -22.33 -17.21
C SER A 91 3.66 -22.68 -17.64
N VAL A 92 4.57 -21.70 -17.63
CA VAL A 92 5.99 -21.89 -17.95
C VAL A 92 6.80 -22.28 -16.71
N ASP A 93 6.43 -21.78 -15.53
CA ASP A 93 7.18 -21.97 -14.29
C ASP A 93 6.82 -23.26 -13.52
N GLY A 94 5.93 -24.09 -14.07
CA GLY A 94 5.55 -25.37 -13.47
C GLY A 94 4.46 -25.28 -12.39
N ASN A 95 3.61 -24.24 -12.44
CA ASN A 95 2.37 -24.08 -11.66
C ASN A 95 2.44 -23.99 -10.12
N GLU A 96 3.58 -24.12 -9.45
CA GLU A 96 3.56 -24.33 -7.99
C GLU A 96 4.01 -23.15 -7.10
N GLN A 97 4.81 -22.18 -7.58
CA GLN A 97 5.50 -21.25 -6.64
C GLN A 97 5.65 -19.79 -7.11
N LEU A 98 4.67 -19.24 -7.84
CA LEU A 98 4.70 -17.82 -8.19
C LEU A 98 4.59 -16.97 -6.91
N CYS A 99 5.63 -16.22 -6.56
CA CYS A 99 5.66 -15.38 -5.37
C CYS A 99 5.38 -13.92 -5.72
N TYR A 100 4.66 -13.22 -4.85
CA TYR A 100 4.51 -11.76 -4.95
C TYR A 100 5.62 -11.04 -4.19
N ASP A 101 6.26 -10.09 -4.86
CA ASP A 101 7.25 -9.20 -4.26
C ASP A 101 6.58 -8.17 -3.36
N HIS A 102 5.55 -7.52 -3.89
CA HIS A 102 4.77 -6.52 -3.18
C HIS A 102 3.35 -6.33 -3.74
N LEU A 103 2.52 -5.68 -2.93
CA LEU A 103 1.20 -5.16 -3.27
C LEU A 103 1.24 -3.63 -3.17
N ALA A 104 0.58 -2.93 -4.07
CA ALA A 104 0.55 -1.46 -4.03
C ALA A 104 -0.86 -0.88 -4.01
N PHE A 105 -1.01 0.23 -3.27
CA PHE A 105 -2.27 0.95 -3.10
C PHE A 105 -2.08 2.45 -3.22
N ARG A 106 -3.14 3.13 -3.67
CA ARG A 106 -3.20 4.59 -3.80
C ARG A 106 -4.31 5.15 -2.92
N THR A 107 -4.04 6.27 -2.27
CA THR A 107 -4.97 6.92 -1.35
C THR A 107 -4.97 8.45 -1.47
N PHE A 108 -5.89 9.13 -0.79
CA PHE A 108 -5.91 10.59 -0.66
C PHE A 108 -5.43 11.01 0.72
N GLY A 109 -4.37 11.81 0.79
CA GLY A 109 -3.82 12.34 2.03
C GLY A 109 -4.65 13.49 2.61
N ILE A 110 -5.90 13.21 2.97
CA ILE A 110 -6.83 14.16 3.59
C ILE A 110 -7.83 13.45 4.50
N GLY A 111 -8.19 14.06 5.64
CA GLY A 111 -9.29 13.60 6.49
C GLY A 111 -9.14 12.17 7.05
N GLY A 112 -7.93 11.62 7.06
CA GLY A 112 -7.66 10.23 7.46
C GLY A 112 -7.92 9.19 6.37
N TYR A 113 -8.09 9.59 5.10
CA TYR A 113 -8.16 8.69 3.95
C TYR A 113 -6.79 8.29 3.37
N GLY A 114 -5.71 8.78 3.98
CA GLY A 114 -4.34 8.61 3.49
C GLY A 114 -3.76 7.23 3.76
N ILE A 115 -2.44 7.15 3.88
CA ILE A 115 -1.70 5.90 4.12
C ILE A 115 -2.26 5.14 5.34
N ASP A 116 -2.53 5.86 6.44
CA ASP A 116 -2.93 5.27 7.72
C ASP A 116 -4.25 4.47 7.64
N SER A 117 -5.16 4.86 6.74
CA SER A 117 -6.47 4.22 6.61
C SER A 117 -6.34 2.74 6.22
N LEU A 118 -5.37 2.44 5.36
CA LEU A 118 -5.12 1.11 4.84
C LEU A 118 -3.97 0.42 5.61
N ALA A 119 -2.96 1.19 6.02
CA ALA A 119 -1.82 0.68 6.78
C ALA A 119 -2.25 0.01 8.09
N SER A 120 -3.25 0.57 8.79
CA SER A 120 -3.76 0.02 10.06
C SER A 120 -4.07 -1.48 9.98
N PHE A 121 -4.70 -1.94 8.89
CA PHE A 121 -4.99 -3.35 8.67
C PHE A 121 -3.72 -4.19 8.63
N PHE A 122 -2.67 -3.77 7.92
CA PHE A 122 -1.43 -4.52 7.82
C PHE A 122 -0.64 -4.51 9.13
N LEU A 123 -0.64 -3.39 9.85
CA LEU A 123 0.02 -3.24 11.15
C LEU A 123 -0.59 -4.20 12.19
N ASP A 124 -1.91 -4.40 12.17
CA ASP A 124 -2.60 -5.36 13.04
C ASP A 124 -2.13 -6.82 12.81
N TYR A 125 -1.57 -7.13 11.63
CA TYR A 125 -0.99 -8.43 11.27
C TYR A 125 0.55 -8.44 11.29
N GLY A 126 1.17 -7.49 12.00
CA GLY A 126 2.61 -7.53 12.29
C GLY A 126 3.51 -6.98 11.19
N TYR A 127 2.96 -6.30 10.18
CA TYR A 127 3.77 -5.54 9.25
C TYR A 127 4.47 -4.38 9.96
N THR A 128 5.67 -4.05 9.52
CA THR A 128 6.48 -2.96 10.10
C THR A 128 6.62 -1.82 9.09
N PRO A 129 6.32 -0.56 9.45
CA PRO A 129 6.55 0.58 8.57
C PRO A 129 8.05 0.81 8.38
N MET A 130 8.44 1.10 7.14
CA MET A 130 9.83 1.25 6.72
C MET A 130 10.07 2.66 6.18
N ASP A 131 10.76 2.80 5.05
CA ASP A 131 11.16 4.10 4.50
C ASP A 131 10.00 4.86 3.87
N GLU A 132 10.05 6.19 4.03
CA GLU A 132 9.18 7.12 3.33
C GLU A 132 9.81 7.55 1.99
N LEU A 133 9.01 7.58 0.94
CA LEU A 133 9.38 8.07 -0.39
C LEU A 133 8.54 9.32 -0.71
N ARG A 134 9.15 10.29 -1.40
CA ARG A 134 8.49 11.53 -1.83
C ARG A 134 8.64 11.75 -3.33
N PHE A 135 7.56 12.20 -3.95
CA PHE A 135 7.48 12.49 -5.38
C PHE A 135 6.95 13.92 -5.56
N PRO A 136 7.81 14.95 -5.40
CA PRO A 136 7.36 16.35 -5.38
C PRO A 136 6.62 16.77 -6.65
N ALA A 137 7.10 16.35 -7.83
CA ALA A 137 6.48 16.68 -9.11
C ALA A 137 5.05 16.12 -9.23
N LYS A 138 4.81 14.92 -8.69
CA LYS A 138 3.50 14.25 -8.69
C LYS A 138 2.66 14.60 -7.45
N LYS A 139 3.20 15.40 -6.52
CA LYS A 139 2.60 15.76 -5.22
C LYS A 139 2.24 14.52 -4.38
N LEU A 140 3.09 13.49 -4.39
CA LEU A 140 2.84 12.24 -3.66
C LEU A 140 3.84 12.01 -2.53
N ARG A 141 3.39 11.25 -1.54
CA ARG A 141 4.22 10.61 -0.51
C ARG A 141 3.85 9.13 -0.47
N ALA A 142 4.81 8.27 -0.15
CA ALA A 142 4.55 6.84 0.02
C ALA A 142 5.33 6.30 1.23
N LEU A 143 4.80 5.23 1.81
CA LEU A 143 5.44 4.43 2.85
C LEU A 143 5.33 2.97 2.43
N TRP A 144 6.40 2.21 2.65
CA TRP A 144 6.35 0.77 2.46
C TRP A 144 6.41 0.04 3.79
N PHE A 145 5.87 -1.18 3.81
CA PHE A 145 5.74 -2.00 4.99
C PHE A 145 6.34 -3.37 4.74
N ALA A 146 7.27 -3.77 5.60
CA ALA A 146 7.87 -5.10 5.57
C ALA A 146 6.89 -6.11 6.21
N PRO A 147 6.72 -7.31 5.63
CA PRO A 147 5.92 -8.36 6.23
C PRO A 147 6.54 -8.84 7.55
N PRO A 148 5.75 -9.44 8.46
CA PRO A 148 6.30 -10.06 9.66
C PRO A 148 7.30 -11.18 9.28
N ASN A 149 8.41 -11.29 10.02
CA ASN A 149 9.33 -12.42 9.91
C ASN A 149 8.69 -13.66 10.56
N ASP A 150 7.95 -14.43 9.78
CA ASP A 150 7.48 -15.74 10.17
C ASP A 150 8.64 -16.73 9.98
N GLY A 151 9.46 -16.92 11.01
CA GLY A 151 10.57 -17.90 11.03
C GLY A 151 10.15 -19.38 10.82
N SER A 152 8.99 -19.63 10.22
CA SER A 152 8.48 -20.88 9.69
C SER A 152 8.95 -21.09 8.26
N ASP A 153 9.26 -22.34 7.94
CA ASP A 153 9.45 -22.84 6.58
C ASP A 153 8.39 -22.23 5.64
N VAL A 154 8.87 -21.64 4.55
CA VAL A 154 8.10 -20.96 3.49
C VAL A 154 6.75 -21.66 3.31
N PRO A 155 5.61 -20.97 3.49
CA PRO A 155 4.31 -21.56 3.20
C PRO A 155 4.33 -22.17 1.80
N CYS A 156 4.07 -23.48 1.71
CA CYS A 156 3.83 -24.15 0.44
C CYS A 156 2.63 -23.47 -0.23
N GLY A 157 2.88 -22.52 -1.14
CA GLY A 157 1.82 -21.69 -1.69
C GLY A 157 2.31 -20.72 -2.77
N SER A 158 1.34 -20.14 -3.46
CA SER A 158 1.52 -19.23 -4.60
C SER A 158 0.68 -17.98 -4.40
N GLY A 159 1.11 -16.87 -4.97
CA GLY A 159 0.51 -15.55 -4.79
C GLY A 159 0.44 -15.15 -3.31
N VAL A 160 -0.75 -14.75 -2.85
CA VAL A 160 -1.00 -14.33 -1.46
C VAL A 160 -0.90 -15.46 -0.42
N ASN A 161 -0.90 -16.72 -0.86
CA ASN A 161 -0.75 -17.89 0.01
C ASN A 161 0.70 -18.36 0.14
N GLY A 162 1.64 -17.74 -0.59
CA GLY A 162 3.07 -17.97 -0.44
C GLY A 162 3.71 -17.05 0.63
N PRO A 163 5.01 -16.74 0.49
CA PRO A 163 5.66 -15.68 1.26
C PRO A 163 4.85 -14.39 1.21
N LEU A 164 4.68 -13.76 2.37
CA LEU A 164 3.89 -12.52 2.45
C LEU A 164 4.58 -11.40 1.65
N PRO A 165 3.85 -10.70 0.77
CA PRO A 165 4.41 -9.62 -0.03
C PRO A 165 4.67 -8.39 0.84
N ARG A 166 5.63 -7.55 0.43
CA ARG A 166 5.73 -6.18 0.97
C ARG A 166 4.48 -5.39 0.60
N VAL A 167 4.20 -4.32 1.32
CA VAL A 167 3.05 -3.44 0.98
C VAL A 167 3.55 -2.04 0.74
N PHE A 168 3.19 -1.45 -0.40
CA PHE A 168 3.51 -0.08 -0.77
C PHE A 168 2.23 0.76 -0.79
N ILE A 169 2.15 1.80 0.04
CA ILE A 169 0.96 2.65 0.11
C ILE A 169 1.38 4.08 -0.17
N SER A 170 0.82 4.68 -1.23
CA SER A 170 1.02 6.09 -1.56
C SER A 170 -0.23 6.90 -1.26
N GLU A 171 -0.03 8.19 -0.98
CA GLU A 171 -1.09 9.18 -0.84
C GLU A 171 -0.80 10.43 -1.66
N LEU A 172 -1.86 11.02 -2.22
CA LEU A 172 -1.80 12.36 -2.79
C LEU A 172 -1.77 13.41 -1.69
N LEU A 173 -0.83 14.34 -1.75
CA LEU A 173 -0.77 15.50 -0.87
C LEU A 173 -1.81 16.53 -1.31
N VAL A 174 -3.07 16.30 -0.90
CA VAL A 174 -4.24 17.07 -1.38
C VAL A 174 -4.06 18.58 -1.17
N GLU A 175 -3.45 19.00 -0.07
CA GLU A 175 -3.19 20.42 0.24
C GLU A 175 -2.30 21.13 -0.80
N GLN A 176 -1.53 20.39 -1.60
CA GLN A 176 -0.69 20.94 -2.68
C GLN A 176 -1.44 21.06 -4.02
N MET A 177 -2.69 20.60 -4.10
CA MET A 177 -3.54 20.68 -5.29
C MET A 177 -4.21 22.05 -5.42
N SER A 178 -4.75 22.37 -6.60
CA SER A 178 -5.60 23.55 -6.78
C SER A 178 -6.82 23.53 -5.83
N SER A 179 -7.36 24.69 -5.46
CA SER A 179 -8.54 24.77 -4.60
C SER A 179 -9.71 23.98 -5.20
N GLN A 180 -9.88 24.04 -6.52
CA GLN A 180 -10.93 23.32 -7.23
C GLN A 180 -10.78 21.80 -7.09
N ALA A 181 -9.56 21.26 -7.25
CA ALA A 181 -9.31 19.83 -7.05
C ALA A 181 -9.48 19.41 -5.59
N GLN A 182 -9.04 20.25 -4.64
CA GLN A 182 -9.24 19.98 -3.22
C GLN A 182 -10.72 19.94 -2.85
N ASP A 183 -11.54 20.84 -3.40
CA ASP A 183 -12.98 20.90 -3.13
C ASP A 183 -13.71 19.66 -3.66
N VAL A 184 -13.33 19.19 -4.86
CA VAL A 184 -13.83 17.91 -5.41
C VAL A 184 -13.46 16.76 -4.49
N ILE A 185 -12.19 16.63 -4.08
CA ILE A 185 -11.76 15.52 -3.22
C ILE A 185 -12.48 15.58 -1.86
N ARG A 186 -12.56 16.78 -1.25
CA ARG A 186 -13.26 17.00 0.02
C ARG A 186 -14.71 16.60 -0.05
N LYS A 187 -15.43 16.97 -1.11
CA LYS A 187 -16.83 16.57 -1.34
C LYS A 187 -17.05 15.06 -1.15
N TYR A 188 -16.17 14.23 -1.70
CA TYR A 188 -16.29 12.77 -1.59
C TYR A 188 -15.83 12.23 -0.24
N THR A 189 -14.71 12.73 0.30
CA THR A 189 -14.16 12.23 1.57
C THR A 189 -14.97 12.67 2.79
N GLU A 190 -15.54 13.87 2.77
CA GLU A 190 -16.33 14.41 3.89
C GLU A 190 -17.76 13.86 3.91
N ALA A 191 -18.32 13.52 2.75
CA ALA A 191 -19.62 12.86 2.66
C ALA A 191 -19.60 11.42 3.20
N SER A 192 -18.43 10.79 3.33
CA SER A 192 -18.29 9.40 3.80
C SER A 192 -17.33 9.25 4.99
N PRO A 193 -17.49 9.96 6.11
CA PRO A 193 -16.49 10.02 7.18
C PRO A 193 -16.12 8.64 7.79
N GLY A 194 -17.00 7.64 7.65
CA GLY A 194 -16.75 6.25 8.04
C GLY A 194 -15.98 5.41 7.01
N GLY A 195 -15.94 5.80 5.73
CA GLY A 195 -15.33 5.03 4.64
C GLY A 195 -13.83 4.74 4.87
N LYS A 196 -13.12 5.67 5.51
CA LYS A 196 -11.71 5.49 5.90
C LYS A 196 -11.46 4.35 6.89
N LYS A 197 -12.44 4.00 7.74
CA LYS A 197 -12.30 2.94 8.75
C LYS A 197 -12.35 1.54 8.14
N TYR A 198 -12.85 1.43 6.91
CA TYR A 198 -13.11 0.16 6.24
C TYR A 198 -12.30 0.01 4.95
N ALA A 199 -11.17 0.72 4.82
CA ALA A 199 -10.37 0.77 3.60
C ALA A 199 -9.98 -0.62 3.08
N ALA A 200 -9.49 -1.52 3.95
CA ALA A 200 -9.15 -2.88 3.58
C ALA A 200 -10.37 -3.70 3.10
N MET A 201 -11.53 -3.50 3.74
CA MET A 201 -12.78 -4.15 3.33
C MET A 201 -13.28 -3.59 1.99
N SER A 202 -13.18 -2.28 1.76
CA SER A 202 -13.50 -1.66 0.46
C SER A 202 -12.64 -2.25 -0.66
N SER A 203 -11.34 -2.44 -0.42
CA SER A 203 -10.44 -3.13 -1.36
C SER A 203 -10.91 -4.57 -1.64
N ALA A 204 -11.14 -5.36 -0.59
CA ALA A 204 -11.54 -6.77 -0.69
C ALA A 204 -12.93 -6.98 -1.33
N LEU A 205 -13.83 -6.00 -1.21
CA LEU A 205 -15.16 -6.02 -1.83
C LEU A 205 -15.19 -5.36 -3.21
N GLY A 206 -14.11 -4.67 -3.61
CA GLY A 206 -14.07 -3.90 -4.85
C GLY A 206 -15.05 -2.71 -4.87
N SER A 207 -15.31 -2.11 -3.71
CA SER A 207 -16.23 -0.99 -3.54
C SER A 207 -15.50 0.33 -3.34
N LEU A 208 -16.13 1.42 -3.78
CA LEU A 208 -15.65 2.77 -3.45
C LEU A 208 -15.96 3.08 -1.98
N PRO A 209 -15.04 3.75 -1.26
CA PRO A 209 -15.31 4.19 0.11
C PRO A 209 -16.21 5.43 0.18
N TRP A 210 -16.61 5.98 -0.98
CA TRP A 210 -17.48 7.14 -1.15
C TRP A 210 -18.48 6.88 -2.28
N GLU A 211 -19.42 7.81 -2.47
CA GLU A 211 -20.40 7.73 -3.55
C GLU A 211 -19.75 7.81 -4.93
N LYS A 212 -20.44 7.23 -5.92
CA LYS A 212 -19.96 7.22 -7.30
C LYS A 212 -19.80 8.64 -7.85
N PRO A 213 -18.65 8.96 -8.45
CA PRO A 213 -18.36 10.33 -8.84
C PRO A 213 -19.12 10.81 -10.08
N LEU A 214 -19.17 12.13 -10.27
CA LEU A 214 -19.59 12.77 -11.53
C LEU A 214 -18.48 12.66 -12.59
N SER A 215 -18.87 12.55 -13.86
CA SER A 215 -17.91 12.41 -14.95
C SER A 215 -17.10 13.68 -15.20
N THR A 216 -17.67 14.84 -14.91
CA THR A 216 -17.02 16.16 -15.00
C THR A 216 -15.97 16.36 -13.92
N GLU A 217 -16.23 15.89 -12.69
CA GLU A 217 -15.30 15.96 -11.57
C GLU A 217 -14.10 15.02 -11.76
N PHE A 218 -14.34 13.85 -12.37
CA PHE A 218 -13.26 12.96 -12.81
C PHE A 218 -12.35 13.64 -13.84
N GLU A 219 -12.91 14.27 -14.87
CA GLU A 219 -12.12 14.99 -15.89
C GLU A 219 -11.35 16.17 -15.29
N GLN A 220 -11.99 16.91 -14.39
CA GLN A 220 -11.36 18.01 -13.68
C GLN A 220 -10.13 17.52 -12.90
N LEU A 221 -10.25 16.43 -12.14
CA LEU A 221 -9.08 15.84 -11.47
C LEU A 221 -8.06 15.32 -12.47
N ALA A 222 -8.48 14.67 -13.55
CA ALA A 222 -7.57 14.10 -14.55
C ALA A 222 -6.71 15.16 -15.25
N SER A 223 -7.25 16.37 -15.40
CA SER A 223 -6.53 17.51 -15.99
C SER A 223 -5.38 18.04 -15.12
N GLU A 224 -5.42 17.81 -13.81
CA GLU A 224 -4.37 18.25 -12.88
C GLU A 224 -3.51 17.09 -12.36
N SER A 225 -4.14 15.94 -12.07
CA SER A 225 -3.49 14.76 -11.52
C SER A 225 -4.23 13.49 -11.91
N GLU A 226 -3.61 12.73 -12.81
CA GLU A 226 -4.09 11.39 -13.18
C GLU A 226 -4.12 10.43 -11.99
N TYR A 227 -3.23 10.63 -11.00
CA TYR A 227 -3.27 9.90 -9.74
C TYR A 227 -4.58 10.19 -8.97
N ALA A 228 -4.97 11.47 -8.90
CA ALA A 228 -6.20 11.86 -8.22
C ALA A 228 -7.44 11.29 -8.93
N ALA A 229 -7.48 11.40 -10.26
CA ALA A 229 -8.56 10.83 -11.06
C ALA A 229 -8.67 9.31 -10.90
N TRP A 230 -7.54 8.60 -10.96
CA TRP A 230 -7.49 7.16 -10.72
C TRP A 230 -8.05 6.79 -9.36
N THR A 231 -7.59 7.49 -8.31
CA THR A 231 -7.99 7.21 -6.93
C THR A 231 -9.48 7.46 -6.73
N LEU A 232 -10.06 8.50 -7.36
CA LEU A 232 -11.49 8.83 -7.27
C LEU A 232 -12.40 7.68 -7.75
N VAL A 233 -12.03 7.00 -8.84
CA VAL A 233 -12.85 5.96 -9.49
C VAL A 233 -12.44 4.52 -9.13
N ASN A 234 -11.27 4.32 -8.52
CA ASN A 234 -10.80 3.02 -8.05
C ASN A 234 -10.79 2.86 -6.52
N GLY A 235 -10.84 3.95 -5.76
CA GLY A 235 -10.79 3.92 -4.31
C GLY A 235 -9.55 3.20 -3.78
N TYR A 236 -9.75 2.28 -2.83
CA TYR A 236 -8.69 1.47 -2.23
C TYR A 236 -8.38 0.18 -2.99
N ALA A 237 -8.85 0.02 -4.23
CA ALA A 237 -8.53 -1.16 -5.02
C ALA A 237 -7.01 -1.36 -5.14
N LEU A 238 -6.59 -2.63 -5.15
CA LEU A 238 -5.20 -3.01 -5.39
C LEU A 238 -4.73 -2.43 -6.74
N ASN A 239 -3.74 -1.53 -6.70
CA ASN A 239 -3.23 -0.85 -7.89
C ASN A 239 -2.38 -1.76 -8.76
N HIS A 240 -1.61 -2.66 -8.14
CA HIS A 240 -0.91 -3.74 -8.82
C HIS A 240 -0.44 -4.80 -7.83
N VAL A 241 -0.24 -6.01 -8.37
CA VAL A 241 0.62 -7.04 -7.78
C VAL A 241 1.96 -7.04 -8.51
N THR A 242 3.00 -7.51 -7.84
CA THR A 242 4.34 -7.59 -8.42
C THR A 242 4.86 -9.02 -8.37
N ILE A 243 5.22 -9.60 -9.52
CA ILE A 243 5.86 -10.93 -9.56
C ILE A 243 7.32 -10.78 -9.11
N SER A 244 7.73 -11.61 -8.15
CA SER A 244 9.13 -11.74 -7.72
C SER A 244 9.90 -12.60 -8.73
N VAL A 245 10.55 -11.94 -9.68
CA VAL A 245 11.16 -12.60 -10.85
C VAL A 245 12.29 -13.54 -10.44
N HIS A 246 13.13 -13.15 -9.49
CA HIS A 246 14.24 -13.97 -9.01
C HIS A 246 13.80 -15.25 -8.28
N ARG A 247 12.52 -15.42 -7.99
CA ARG A 247 11.96 -16.63 -7.37
C ARG A 247 11.40 -17.63 -8.37
N LEU A 248 11.22 -17.22 -9.63
CA LEU A 248 10.81 -18.13 -10.71
C LEU A 248 11.85 -19.24 -10.88
N LYS A 249 11.37 -20.46 -11.19
CA LYS A 249 12.23 -21.66 -11.35
C LYS A 249 12.65 -21.90 -12.78
N SER A 250 11.89 -21.39 -13.74
CA SER A 250 12.15 -21.47 -15.16
C SER A 250 13.24 -20.49 -15.62
N HIS A 251 13.53 -20.53 -16.91
CA HIS A 251 14.44 -19.59 -17.58
C HIS A 251 13.95 -18.13 -17.52
N LEU A 252 12.73 -17.86 -17.06
CA LEU A 252 12.16 -16.53 -16.87
C LEU A 252 12.63 -15.83 -15.58
N ASN A 253 13.50 -16.47 -14.78
CA ASN A 253 14.04 -15.95 -13.53
C ASN A 253 15.01 -14.75 -13.66
N LYS A 254 15.02 -14.10 -14.81
CA LYS A 254 15.73 -12.86 -15.11
C LYS A 254 14.76 -11.88 -15.76
N ILE A 255 14.65 -10.67 -15.22
CA ILE A 255 13.62 -9.71 -15.62
C ILE A 255 13.71 -9.35 -17.10
N LYS A 256 14.92 -9.26 -17.66
CA LYS A 256 15.10 -9.02 -19.10
C LYS A 256 14.53 -10.16 -19.96
N LYS A 257 14.70 -11.42 -19.53
CA LYS A 257 14.15 -12.59 -20.24
C LYS A 257 12.63 -12.64 -20.10
N LEU A 258 12.11 -12.33 -18.91
CA LEU A 258 10.67 -12.22 -18.69
C LEU A 258 10.05 -11.13 -19.58
N ASN A 259 10.66 -9.95 -19.65
CA ASN A 259 10.15 -8.85 -20.47
C ASN A 259 10.09 -9.23 -21.95
N GLN A 260 11.19 -9.77 -22.49
CA GLN A 260 11.22 -10.26 -23.87
C GLN A 260 10.12 -11.30 -24.11
N PHE A 261 9.98 -12.27 -23.21
CA PHE A 261 8.95 -13.30 -23.32
C PHE A 261 7.53 -12.72 -23.33
N LEU A 262 7.24 -11.72 -22.48
CA LEU A 262 5.93 -11.08 -22.44
C LEU A 262 5.64 -10.26 -23.70
N GLU A 263 6.64 -9.53 -24.22
CA GLU A 263 6.52 -8.77 -25.46
C GLU A 263 6.29 -9.71 -26.66
N GLU A 264 7.01 -10.84 -26.74
CA GLU A 264 6.81 -11.89 -27.76
C GLU A 264 5.40 -12.50 -27.71
N LYS A 265 4.75 -12.46 -26.54
CA LYS A 265 3.36 -12.91 -26.33
C LYS A 265 2.33 -11.80 -26.53
N GLY A 266 2.77 -10.59 -26.91
CA GLY A 266 1.91 -9.47 -27.28
C GLY A 266 1.49 -8.58 -26.11
N PHE A 267 2.05 -8.78 -24.91
CA PHE A 267 1.80 -7.88 -23.79
C PHE A 267 2.58 -6.58 -23.94
N LYS A 268 1.91 -5.44 -23.68
CA LYS A 268 2.54 -4.12 -23.73
C LYS A 268 3.17 -3.78 -22.38
N LEU A 269 4.45 -3.45 -22.40
CA LEU A 269 5.18 -2.97 -21.22
C LEU A 269 5.23 -1.43 -21.20
N ASN A 270 5.19 -0.86 -19.99
CA ASN A 270 5.36 0.58 -19.78
C ASN A 270 6.76 0.99 -20.25
N SER A 271 6.79 1.89 -21.23
CA SER A 271 8.01 2.35 -21.90
C SER A 271 8.57 3.67 -21.37
N GLU A 272 7.89 4.32 -20.42
CA GLU A 272 8.38 5.55 -19.80
C GLU A 272 9.69 5.30 -19.06
N GLY A 273 10.73 6.10 -19.33
CA GLY A 273 12.07 5.88 -18.77
C GLY A 273 12.76 4.59 -19.25
N GLY A 274 12.27 3.98 -20.34
CA GLY A 274 12.68 2.66 -20.81
C GLY A 274 11.87 1.52 -20.15
N VAL A 275 11.75 0.37 -20.82
CA VAL A 275 10.95 -0.76 -20.29
C VAL A 275 11.45 -1.22 -18.92
N LEU A 276 12.78 -1.33 -18.76
CA LEU A 276 13.44 -1.73 -17.52
C LEU A 276 13.92 -0.51 -16.73
N LYS A 277 13.39 -0.34 -15.52
CA LYS A 277 13.82 0.68 -14.56
C LYS A 277 14.82 0.02 -13.62
N VAL A 278 15.97 0.65 -13.42
CA VAL A 278 17.07 0.10 -12.63
C VAL A 278 17.46 1.14 -11.58
N SER A 279 17.50 0.72 -10.32
CA SER A 279 17.92 1.58 -9.22
C SER A 279 19.38 2.03 -9.42
N PRO A 280 19.80 3.17 -8.85
CA PRO A 280 21.18 3.66 -8.99
C PRO A 280 22.25 2.67 -8.53
N ASP A 281 21.94 1.85 -7.51
CA ASP A 281 22.81 0.78 -7.02
C ASP A 281 22.78 -0.49 -7.88
N GLY A 282 21.92 -0.55 -8.90
CA GLY A 282 21.68 -1.70 -9.77
C GLY A 282 20.94 -2.87 -9.10
N GLY A 283 20.66 -2.79 -7.80
CA GLY A 283 20.17 -3.88 -6.98
C GLY A 283 18.67 -4.18 -7.13
N LEU A 284 17.88 -3.21 -7.60
CA LEU A 284 16.45 -3.34 -7.86
C LEU A 284 16.14 -3.03 -9.32
N GLN A 285 15.62 -4.02 -10.03
CA GLN A 285 15.20 -3.90 -11.41
C GLN A 285 13.70 -4.13 -11.50
N GLN A 286 12.98 -3.25 -12.20
CA GLN A 286 11.53 -3.25 -12.27
C GLN A 286 11.03 -2.97 -13.68
N SER A 287 9.89 -3.56 -14.01
CA SER A 287 9.14 -3.27 -15.22
C SER A 287 7.67 -3.57 -14.99
N SER A 288 6.79 -2.95 -15.75
CA SER A 288 5.34 -3.11 -15.60
C SER A 288 4.65 -3.23 -16.95
N THR A 289 3.47 -3.83 -16.94
CA THR A 289 2.51 -3.71 -18.05
C THR A 289 1.90 -2.31 -18.10
N VAL A 290 1.35 -1.94 -19.25
CA VAL A 290 0.40 -0.82 -19.32
C VAL A 290 -0.92 -1.26 -18.67
N ALA A 291 -1.57 -0.37 -17.91
CA ALA A 291 -2.80 -0.70 -17.20
C ALA A 291 -3.95 -1.05 -18.15
N ASP A 292 -4.84 -1.93 -17.69
CA ASP A 292 -6.11 -2.16 -18.36
C ASP A 292 -7.04 -0.95 -18.19
N SER A 293 -8.05 -0.86 -19.05
CA SER A 293 -9.14 0.11 -18.92
C SER A 293 -10.49 -0.60 -18.91
N ILE A 294 -11.45 -0.06 -18.15
CA ILE A 294 -12.82 -0.58 -18.08
C ILE A 294 -13.85 0.51 -18.37
N SER A 295 -15.02 0.09 -18.82
CA SER A 295 -16.19 0.96 -18.91
C SER A 295 -16.74 1.26 -17.51
N PHE A 296 -16.84 2.55 -17.17
CA PHE A 296 -17.36 3.03 -15.90
C PHE A 296 -18.53 3.99 -16.13
N LYS A 297 -19.70 3.64 -15.58
CA LYS A 297 -20.87 4.49 -15.56
C LYS A 297 -20.81 5.39 -14.32
N PHE A 298 -20.71 6.71 -14.52
CA PHE A 298 -20.70 7.75 -13.49
C PHE A 298 -22.11 8.03 -12.93
N SER A 299 -22.22 8.83 -11.85
CA SER A 299 -23.50 9.11 -11.19
C SER A 299 -24.44 10.02 -12.00
N ASP A 300 -23.89 10.82 -12.91
CA ASP A 300 -24.62 11.58 -13.93
C ASP A 300 -25.13 10.72 -15.12
N GLY A 301 -24.88 9.41 -15.09
CA GLY A 301 -25.29 8.46 -16.11
C GLY A 301 -24.34 8.36 -17.31
N VAL A 302 -23.31 9.21 -17.39
CA VAL A 302 -22.30 9.17 -18.45
C VAL A 302 -21.43 7.92 -18.29
N VAL A 303 -21.07 7.30 -19.40
CA VAL A 303 -20.20 6.11 -19.42
C VAL A 303 -18.87 6.49 -20.09
N LYS A 304 -17.74 6.30 -19.41
CA LYS A 304 -16.40 6.52 -19.98
C LYS A 304 -15.48 5.34 -19.70
N SER A 305 -14.43 5.22 -20.52
CA SER A 305 -13.31 4.32 -20.24
C SER A 305 -12.41 4.95 -19.18
N ILE A 306 -12.11 4.21 -18.11
CA ILE A 306 -11.22 4.65 -17.03
C ILE A 306 -10.06 3.66 -16.87
N PRO A 307 -8.86 4.13 -16.46
CA PRO A 307 -7.77 3.23 -16.11
C PRO A 307 -8.10 2.43 -14.85
N CYS A 308 -7.78 1.14 -14.90
CA CYS A 308 -7.77 0.25 -13.75
C CYS A 308 -6.31 0.00 -13.33
N SER A 309 -5.91 -1.25 -13.19
CA SER A 309 -4.66 -1.65 -12.59
C SER A 309 -3.75 -2.29 -13.64
N TYR A 310 -2.49 -2.48 -13.28
CA TYR A 310 -1.48 -3.16 -14.08
C TYR A 310 -0.80 -4.23 -13.24
N ILE A 311 0.02 -5.07 -13.85
CA ILE A 311 0.93 -5.98 -13.15
C ILE A 311 2.37 -5.52 -13.31
N GLU A 312 3.16 -5.64 -12.25
CA GLU A 312 4.60 -5.33 -12.22
C GLU A 312 5.43 -6.61 -12.08
N PHE A 313 6.71 -6.51 -12.45
CA PHE A 313 7.75 -7.52 -12.31
C PHE A 313 8.96 -6.88 -11.64
N ALA A 314 9.49 -7.52 -10.59
CA ALA A 314 10.68 -7.04 -9.88
C ALA A 314 11.73 -8.14 -9.74
N GLU A 315 12.99 -7.81 -10.04
CA GLU A 315 14.17 -8.63 -9.73
C GLU A 315 15.02 -7.90 -8.69
N ARG A 316 15.20 -8.54 -7.53
CA ARG A 316 16.09 -8.07 -6.46
C ARG A 316 17.40 -8.82 -6.53
N LEU A 317 18.49 -8.11 -6.81
CA LEU A 317 19.82 -8.72 -6.90
C LEU A 317 20.43 -8.95 -5.51
N VAL A 318 21.35 -9.92 -5.47
CA VAL A 318 22.12 -10.26 -4.26
C VAL A 318 23.03 -9.08 -3.91
N LEU A 319 23.01 -8.68 -2.64
CA LEU A 319 23.85 -7.59 -2.14
C LEU A 319 25.34 -7.96 -2.28
N PRO A 320 26.24 -6.98 -2.51
CA PRO A 320 27.66 -7.24 -2.71
C PRO A 320 28.31 -8.11 -1.64
N LEU A 321 27.90 -7.96 -0.38
CA LEU A 321 28.46 -8.71 0.75
C LEU A 321 28.08 -10.21 0.77
N TYR A 322 27.09 -10.63 -0.02
CA TYR A 322 26.65 -12.02 -0.14
C TYR A 322 27.00 -12.64 -1.50
N GLN A 323 27.83 -12.00 -2.32
CA GLN A 323 28.18 -12.52 -3.66
C GLN A 323 28.87 -13.89 -3.63
N ASN A 324 29.55 -14.22 -2.54
CA ASN A 324 30.25 -15.50 -2.36
C ASN A 324 29.37 -16.58 -1.72
N VAL A 325 28.13 -16.26 -1.33
CA VAL A 325 27.18 -17.25 -0.82
C VAL A 325 26.73 -18.13 -2.00
N PRO A 326 26.79 -19.47 -1.88
CA PRO A 326 26.31 -20.37 -2.93
C PRO A 326 24.87 -20.07 -3.35
N GLU A 327 24.55 -20.18 -4.64
CA GLU A 327 23.24 -19.78 -5.18
C GLU A 327 22.06 -20.49 -4.48
N ASN A 328 22.25 -21.76 -4.09
CA ASN A 328 21.27 -22.56 -3.35
C ASN A 328 21.09 -22.13 -1.88
N GLU A 329 21.98 -21.29 -1.35
CA GLU A 329 21.92 -20.72 0.01
C GLU A 329 21.49 -19.25 0.01
N ILE A 330 21.26 -18.65 -1.17
CA ILE A 330 20.76 -17.27 -1.28
C ILE A 330 19.32 -17.20 -0.80
N GLN A 331 19.10 -16.39 0.24
CA GLN A 331 17.79 -16.08 0.80
C GLN A 331 17.33 -14.68 0.37
N GLU A 332 16.07 -14.35 0.62
CA GLU A 332 15.51 -13.02 0.34
C GLU A 332 16.25 -11.92 1.11
N SER A 333 16.65 -12.19 2.34
CA SER A 333 17.44 -11.30 3.20
C SER A 333 18.83 -10.97 2.64
N HIS A 334 19.34 -11.77 1.70
CA HIS A 334 20.60 -11.52 1.01
C HIS A 334 20.46 -10.59 -0.20
N ARG A 335 19.24 -10.16 -0.54
CA ARG A 335 18.93 -9.34 -1.73
C ARG A 335 18.60 -7.90 -1.36
N ARG A 336 18.68 -7.00 -2.34
CA ARG A 336 18.29 -5.58 -2.18
C ARG A 336 16.83 -5.45 -1.76
N ASP A 337 16.62 -5.04 -0.52
CA ASP A 337 15.30 -4.79 0.05
C ASP A 337 14.83 -3.35 -0.17
N GLY A 338 13.55 -3.05 0.07
CA GLY A 338 12.98 -1.71 -0.07
C GLY A 338 12.66 -1.29 -1.51
N PHE A 339 12.47 0.01 -1.72
CA PHE A 339 12.03 0.60 -3.00
C PHE A 339 13.01 1.69 -3.45
N GLU A 340 12.83 2.20 -4.67
CA GLU A 340 13.65 3.27 -5.22
C GLU A 340 12.79 4.37 -5.85
N VAL A 341 13.00 5.63 -5.44
CA VAL A 341 12.19 6.79 -5.88
C VAL A 341 12.22 6.93 -7.41
N GLY A 342 13.42 6.84 -8.01
CA GLY A 342 13.58 6.99 -9.47
C GLY A 342 12.80 5.95 -10.26
N ASN A 343 12.78 4.69 -9.79
CA ASN A 343 12.01 3.63 -10.43
C ASN A 343 10.51 3.85 -10.25
N ALA A 344 10.08 4.08 -9.00
CA ALA A 344 8.67 4.22 -8.64
C ALA A 344 8.01 5.41 -9.35
N ASP A 345 8.73 6.52 -9.52
CA ASP A 345 8.25 7.71 -10.22
C ASP A 345 7.77 7.39 -11.64
N LYS A 346 8.51 6.54 -12.37
CA LYS A 346 8.17 6.11 -13.73
C LYS A 346 7.12 5.01 -13.78
N ILE A 347 7.06 4.17 -12.76
CA ILE A 347 6.07 3.10 -12.65
C ILE A 347 4.66 3.65 -12.38
N PHE A 348 4.52 4.76 -11.63
CA PHE A 348 3.22 5.43 -11.44
C PHE A 348 2.50 5.74 -12.76
N GLU A 349 3.27 6.03 -13.81
CA GLU A 349 2.78 6.43 -15.14
C GLU A 349 2.20 5.24 -15.93
N SER A 350 2.26 4.01 -15.42
CA SER A 350 1.64 2.82 -16.05
C SER A 350 0.11 2.95 -16.20
N THR A 351 -0.52 3.85 -15.42
CA THR A 351 -1.96 4.18 -15.51
C THR A 351 -2.25 5.46 -16.30
N TYR A 352 -1.24 6.12 -16.87
CA TYR A 352 -1.41 7.43 -17.50
C TYR A 352 -1.92 7.32 -18.93
N GLN A 353 -2.68 8.31 -19.38
CA GLN A 353 -3.26 8.35 -20.73
C GLN A 353 -2.20 8.22 -21.83
N ASP A 354 -1.01 8.76 -21.62
CA ASP A 354 0.10 8.66 -22.57
C ASP A 354 0.62 7.22 -22.75
N GLN A 355 0.48 6.35 -21.75
CA GLN A 355 0.78 4.92 -21.91
C GLN A 355 -0.39 4.17 -22.56
N LEU A 356 -1.62 4.49 -22.15
CA LEU A 356 -2.85 3.83 -22.63
C LEU A 356 -3.12 4.10 -24.12
N SER A 357 -2.80 5.30 -24.59
CA SER A 357 -3.09 5.76 -25.95
C SER A 357 -2.03 5.39 -26.99
N ARG A 358 -0.86 4.87 -26.57
CA ARG A 358 0.21 4.42 -27.47
C ARG A 358 -0.30 3.26 -28.35
N ARG A 359 -0.62 3.60 -29.60
CA ARG A 359 -0.87 2.64 -30.68
C ARG A 359 0.44 1.92 -30.98
N THR A 360 0.38 0.60 -31.11
CA THR A 360 1.46 -0.20 -31.67
C THR A 360 1.65 0.23 -33.12
N GLY A 361 2.86 0.71 -33.43
CA GLY A 361 3.32 0.83 -34.82
C GLY A 361 3.48 -0.53 -35.46
#